data_AF-A0A954LGK0-F1
#
_entry.id   AF-A0A954LGK0-F1
#
_cell.length_a   1.000
_cell.length_b   1.000
_cell.length_c   1.000
_cell.angle_alpha   90.00
_cell.angle_beta   90.00
_cell.angle_gamma   90.00
#
_symmetry.space_group_name_H-M   'P 1'
#
loop_
_entity.id
_entity.type
_entity.pdbx_description
1 polymer ?
#
loop_
_entity_poly.entity_id
_entity_poly.type
_entity_poly.pdbx_seq_one_letter_code
_entity_poly.pdbx_strand_id
1 'polypeptide(L)' 'SRFIESLKLFSHLANVGDAKSLAIHPASTTHSQLTPEQQLAGGIPPEMIRLSIGIEHIEDIQADLTSALEASRG' A
#
# COMPACT_ATOMS: atom_id res chain seq x y z
N SER A 1 3.49 -8.13 -2.35
CA SER A 1 4.08 -7.05 -3.17
C SER A 1 5.39 -6.68 -2.51
N ARG A 2 6.52 -6.85 -3.21
CA ARG A 2 7.86 -6.63 -2.62
C ARG A 2 8.00 -5.24 -2.00
N PHE A 3 7.37 -4.23 -2.60
CA PHE A 3 7.30 -2.87 -2.05
C PHE A 3 6.59 -2.82 -0.69
N ILE A 4 5.36 -3.33 -0.59
CA ILE A 4 4.59 -3.33 0.67
C ILE A 4 5.35 -4.09 1.75
N GLU A 5 5.87 -5.28 1.41
CA GLU A 5 6.66 -6.12 2.33
C GLU A 5 7.95 -5.47 2.83
N SER A 6 8.44 -4.43 2.14
CA SER A 6 9.66 -3.70 2.52
C SER A 6 9.39 -2.48 3.41
N LEU A 7 8.12 -2.09 3.61
CA LEU A 7 7.75 -0.98 4.49
C LEU A 7 7.93 -1.38 5.95
N LYS A 8 8.53 -0.49 6.75
CA LYS A 8 8.76 -0.72 8.18
C LYS A 8 7.88 0.13 9.07
N LEU A 9 7.43 1.29 8.55
CA LEU A 9 6.55 2.21 9.25
C LEU A 9 5.08 1.90 8.97
N PHE A 10 4.75 1.57 7.71
CA PHE A 10 3.37 1.30 7.31
C PHE A 10 2.90 -0.06 7.81
N SER A 11 1.69 -0.12 8.35
CA SER A 11 1.04 -1.39 8.67
C SER A 11 0.32 -1.98 7.45
N HIS A 12 0.30 -3.31 7.35
CA HIS A 12 -0.38 -4.05 6.29
C HIS A 12 -1.87 -4.31 6.58
N LEU A 13 -2.39 -3.75 7.68
CA LEU A 13 -3.77 -3.96 8.09
C LEU A 13 -4.72 -3.05 7.31
N ALA A 14 -5.85 -3.62 6.88
CA ALA A 14 -6.89 -2.90 6.17
C ALA A 14 -7.82 -2.16 7.14
N ASN A 15 -7.33 -1.06 7.72
CA ASN A 15 -8.13 -0.11 8.49
C ASN A 15 -8.16 1.24 7.74
N VAL A 16 -9.07 2.15 8.08
CA VAL A 16 -9.08 3.54 7.56
C VAL A 16 -9.32 4.45 8.76
N GLY A 17 -8.49 5.48 8.95
CA GLY A 17 -8.64 6.47 10.03
C GLY A 17 -7.90 6.17 11.34
N ASP A 18 -6.91 5.29 11.33
CA ASP A 18 -5.99 5.11 12.46
C ASP A 18 -4.90 6.21 12.43
N ALA A 19 -4.25 6.50 13.55
CA ALA A 19 -3.13 7.43 13.61
C ALA A 19 -1.91 6.93 12.81
N LYS A 20 -1.89 5.64 12.46
CA LYS A 20 -0.81 4.96 11.75
C LYS A 20 -1.01 4.97 10.24
N SER A 21 0.10 5.09 9.52
CA SER A 21 0.17 4.93 8.08
C SER A 21 -0.07 3.47 7.65
N LEU A 22 -0.82 3.26 6.57
CA LEU A 22 -1.26 1.95 6.08
C LEU A 22 -0.99 1.80 4.59
N ALA A 23 -0.56 0.61 4.16
CA ALA A 23 -0.31 0.29 2.76
C ALA A 23 -0.96 -1.04 2.39
N ILE A 24 -1.75 -1.06 1.32
CA ILE A 24 -2.41 -2.28 0.83
C ILE A 24 -2.28 -2.43 -0.69
N HIS A 25 -2.39 -3.68 -1.14
CA HIS A 25 -2.56 -4.04 -2.55
C HIS A 25 -4.04 -4.40 -2.78
N PRO A 26 -4.89 -3.45 -3.21
CA PRO A 26 -6.35 -3.61 -3.23
C PRO A 26 -6.82 -4.81 -4.06
N ALA A 27 -6.18 -5.09 -5.21
CA ALA A 27 -6.54 -6.22 -6.08
C ALA A 27 -6.40 -7.59 -5.37
N SER A 28 -5.42 -7.78 -4.48
CA SER A 28 -5.26 -9.03 -3.72
C SER A 28 -5.77 -8.96 -2.28
N THR A 29 -6.39 -7.86 -1.87
CA THR A 29 -6.90 -7.66 -0.49
C THR A 29 -8.36 -7.27 -0.52
N THR A 30 -8.68 -5.99 -0.39
CA THR A 30 -10.05 -5.47 -0.24
C THR A 30 -10.96 -5.76 -1.42
N HIS A 31 -10.41 -5.95 -2.62
CA HIS A 31 -11.17 -6.23 -3.85
C HIS A 31 -10.86 -7.60 -4.44
N SER A 32 -10.30 -8.51 -3.64
CA SER A 32 -9.93 -9.87 -4.05
C SER A 32 -11.12 -10.74 -4.50
N GLN A 33 -12.35 -10.35 -4.16
CA GLN A 33 -13.57 -11.06 -4.58
C GLN A 33 -14.04 -10.69 -6.00
N LEU A 34 -13.49 -9.63 -6.61
CA LEU A 34 -13.82 -9.21 -7.98
C LEU A 34 -12.97 -9.96 -9.01
N THR A 35 -13.50 -10.16 -10.22
CA THR A 35 -12.69 -10.67 -11.34
C THR A 35 -11.67 -9.62 -11.79
N PRO A 36 -10.56 -10.00 -12.45
CA PRO A 36 -9.59 -9.05 -12.97
C PRO A 36 -10.20 -7.96 -13.86
N GLU A 37 -11.20 -8.31 -14.68
CA GLU A 37 -11.89 -7.37 -15.55
C GLU A 37 -12.74 -6.37 -14.75
N GLN A 38 -13.40 -6.84 -13.69
CA GLN A 38 -14.17 -5.99 -12.78
C GLN A 38 -13.27 -5.06 -11.98
N GLN A 39 -12.09 -5.55 -11.54
CA GLN A 39 -11.09 -4.74 -10.87
C GLN A 39 -10.59 -3.62 -11.79
N LEU A 40 -10.20 -3.96 -13.03
CA LEU A 40 -9.77 -2.98 -14.03
C LEU A 40 -10.86 -1.95 -14.35
N ALA A 41 -12.10 -2.40 -14.56
CA ALA A 41 -13.23 -1.51 -14.80
C ALA A 41 -13.53 -0.60 -13.60
N GLY A 42 -13.27 -1.05 -12.37
CA GLY A 42 -13.36 -0.27 -11.14
C GLY A 42 -12.16 0.65 -10.88
N GLY A 43 -11.19 0.74 -11.80
CA GLY A 43 -9.99 1.55 -11.64
C GLY A 43 -8.96 0.96 -10.67
N ILE A 44 -8.97 -0.36 -10.49
CA ILE A 44 -8.07 -1.10 -9.59
C ILE A 44 -7.16 -2.00 -10.45
N PRO A 45 -6.13 -1.44 -11.11
CA PRO A 45 -5.19 -2.24 -11.84
C PRO A 45 -4.31 -3.09 -10.88
N PRO A 46 -3.77 -4.23 -11.35
CA PRO A 46 -3.02 -5.17 -10.51
C PRO A 46 -1.69 -4.62 -9.98
N GLU A 47 -1.21 -3.49 -10.48
CA GLU A 47 -0.02 -2.79 -9.98
C GLU A 47 -0.35 -1.71 -8.93
N MET A 48 -1.64 -1.43 -8.67
CA MET A 48 -2.05 -0.37 -7.76
C MET A 48 -1.61 -0.66 -6.33
N ILE A 49 -0.99 0.33 -5.69
CA ILE A 49 -0.76 0.36 -4.24
C ILE A 49 -1.57 1.53 -3.67
N ARG A 50 -2.33 1.26 -2.60
CA ARG A 50 -3.09 2.30 -1.89
C ARG A 50 -2.41 2.61 -0.56
N LEU A 51 -2.04 3.88 -0.37
CA LEU A 51 -1.50 4.41 0.88
C LEU A 51 -2.58 5.20 1.63
N SER A 52 -2.73 4.95 2.93
CA SER A 52 -3.43 5.83 3.86
C SER A 52 -2.37 6.46 4.76
N ILE A 53 -2.18 7.76 4.70
CA ILE A 53 -1.13 8.45 5.45
C ILE A 53 -1.64 8.77 6.85
N GLY A 54 -0.90 8.34 7.86
CA GLY A 54 -1.16 8.62 9.26
C GLY A 54 -0.64 9.99 9.69
N ILE A 55 -0.39 10.14 10.99
CA ILE A 55 0.08 11.39 11.61
C ILE A 55 1.53 11.30 12.11
N GLU A 56 2.30 10.34 11.61
CA GLU A 56 3.72 10.22 11.91
C GLU A 56 4.53 11.40 11.37
N HIS A 57 5.79 11.52 11.80
CA HIS A 57 6.67 12.56 11.32
C HIS A 57 6.91 12.42 9.81
N ILE A 58 6.80 13.52 9.07
CA ILE A 58 6.86 13.49 7.60
C ILE A 58 8.18 12.92 7.08
N GLU A 59 9.29 13.18 7.78
CA GLU A 59 10.62 12.68 7.40
C GLU A 59 10.71 11.16 7.54
N ASP A 60 10.09 10.57 8.56
CA ASP A 60 10.06 9.12 8.76
C ASP A 60 9.24 8.44 7.65
N ILE A 61 8.10 9.04 7.28
CA ILE A 61 7.25 8.56 6.17
C ILE A 61 8.04 8.58 4.86
N GLN A 62 8.72 9.69 4.56
CA GLN A 62 9.52 9.82 3.34
C GLN A 62 10.70 8.84 3.30
N ALA A 63 11.39 8.66 4.43
CA ALA A 63 12.51 7.74 4.55
C ALA A 63 12.07 6.29 4.32
N ASP A 64 10.95 5.86 4.93
CA ASP A 64 10.43 4.50 4.77
C ASP A 64 10.00 4.22 3.33
N LEU A 65 9.26 5.15 2.70
CA LEU A 65 8.85 5.03 1.31
C LEU A 65 10.06 4.96 0.36
N THR A 66 11.08 5.79 0.58
CA THR A 66 12.30 5.79 -0.23
C THR A 66 13.03 4.46 -0.12
N SER A 67 13.26 3.99 1.11
CA SER A 67 13.92 2.71 1.36
C SER A 67 13.15 1.53 0.76
N ALA A 68 11.81 1.52 0.85
CA ALA A 68 10.98 0.46 0.30
C ALA A 68 10.96 0.48 -1.24
N LEU A 69 10.96 1.67 -1.85
CA LEU A 69 11.08 1.82 -3.31
C LEU A 69 12.43 1.27 -3.78
N GLU A 70 13.53 1.59 -3.10
CA GLU A 70 14.85 1.08 -3.45
C GLU A 70 14.95 -0.44 -3.30
N ALA A 71 14.46 -0.99 -2.19
CA ALA A 71 14.47 -2.43 -1.93
C ALA A 71 13.59 -3.25 -2.90
N SER A 72 12.58 -2.61 -3.51
CA SER A 72 11.68 -3.25 -4.47
C SER A 72 12.16 -3.18 -5.92
N ARG A 73 13.21 -2.42 -6.22
CA ARG A 73 13.85 -2.39 -7.55
C ARG A 73 14.62 -3.69 -7.79
N GLY A 74 14.00 -4.62 -8.54
CA GLY A 74 14.62 -5.88 -8.96
C GLY A 74 13.68 -6.71 -9.82
#